data_AF-A0A662YF29-F1
#
_entry.id   AF-A0A662YF29-F1
#
_cell.length_a   1.000
_cell.length_b   1.000
_cell.length_c   1.000
_cell.angle_alpha   90.00
_cell.angle_beta   90.00
_cell.angle_gamma   90.00
#
_symmetry.space_group_name_H-M   'P 1'
#
loop_
_entity.id
_entity.type
_entity.pdbx_description
1 polymer ?
#
loop_
_entity_poly.entity_id
_entity_poly.type
_entity_poly.pdbx_seq_one_letter_code
_entity_poly.pdbx_strand_id
1 'polypeptide(L)'
;MGAVNCYIVHTALWERKKKKKHSHYAFMADLHAKLIEVTEADFTDSPALSGTAEATSATPIAVSADHALVQTTDMRTNNGVQRLRQRQCKVCTFYKPPERKRGGTSTYYCAKCSEGKKGFITLCNRVRGHKQNEGFTCAQIWHLVWQNGEFAPTTGHIRDRRVVES
;
A
#
# COMPACT_ATOMS: atom_id res chain seq x y z
N MET A 1 -11.99 -5.53 -22.93
CA MET A 1 -12.33 -6.31 -21.72
C MET A 1 -12.93 -5.47 -20.58
N GLY A 2 -12.53 -4.20 -20.38
CA GLY A 2 -13.05 -3.40 -19.25
C GLY A 2 -14.55 -3.09 -19.29
N ALA A 3 -15.10 -2.65 -20.44
CA ALA A 3 -16.49 -2.21 -20.55
C ALA A 3 -17.52 -3.33 -20.25
N VAL A 4 -17.23 -4.56 -20.68
CA VAL A 4 -18.08 -5.73 -20.42
C VAL A 4 -18.09 -6.09 -18.94
N ASN A 5 -16.93 -6.04 -18.28
CA ASN A 5 -16.83 -6.26 -16.84
C ASN A 5 -17.61 -5.18 -16.06
N CYS A 6 -17.53 -3.91 -16.48
CA CYS A 6 -18.32 -2.82 -15.89
C CYS A 6 -19.82 -3.07 -16.03
N TYR A 7 -20.29 -3.58 -17.18
CA TYR A 7 -21.69 -3.93 -17.39
C TYR A 7 -22.16 -5.10 -16.49
N ILE A 8 -21.32 -6.12 -16.30
CA ILE A 8 -21.61 -7.26 -15.40
C ILE A 8 -21.78 -6.75 -13.96
N VAL A 9 -20.91 -5.86 -13.49
CA VAL A 9 -21.03 -5.26 -12.15
C VAL A 9 -22.28 -4.37 -12.05
N HIS A 10 -22.54 -3.54 -13.07
CA HIS A 10 -23.70 -2.67 -13.10
C HIS A 10 -25.02 -3.45 -13.02
N THR A 11 -25.13 -4.53 -13.80
CA THR A 11 -26.33 -5.39 -13.80
C THR A 11 -26.51 -6.12 -12.48
N ALA A 12 -25.43 -6.62 -11.85
CA ALA A 12 -25.49 -7.23 -10.53
C ALA A 12 -25.98 -6.26 -9.43
N LEU A 13 -25.54 -5.00 -9.48
CA LEU A 13 -25.98 -3.96 -8.53
C LEU A 13 -27.45 -3.57 -8.72
N TRP A 14 -27.93 -3.52 -9.96
CA TRP A 14 -29.32 -3.19 -10.26
C TRP A 14 -30.30 -4.30 -9.88
N GLU A 15 -29.90 -5.56 -10.01
CA GLU A 15 -30.65 -6.72 -9.51
C GLU A 15 -30.82 -6.65 -7.98
N ARG A 16 -29.74 -6.36 -7.25
CA ARG A 16 -29.80 -6.17 -5.79
C ARG A 16 -30.72 -5.02 -5.39
N LYS A 17 -30.79 -3.97 -6.20
CA LYS A 17 -31.68 -2.82 -5.99
C LYS A 17 -33.11 -3.04 -6.51
N LYS A 18 -33.44 -4.23 -7.05
CA LYS A 18 -34.73 -4.59 -7.69
C LYS A 18 -35.19 -3.57 -8.73
N LYS A 19 -34.25 -2.93 -9.45
CA LYS A 19 -34.56 -1.97 -10.52
C LYS A 19 -34.43 -2.64 -11.88
N LYS A 20 -35.18 -2.14 -12.87
CA LYS A 20 -35.17 -2.68 -14.24
C LYS A 20 -33.79 -2.53 -14.88
N LYS A 21 -33.13 -3.63 -15.22
CA LYS A 21 -31.83 -3.63 -15.91
C LYS A 21 -31.87 -2.75 -17.18
N HIS A 22 -30.84 -1.93 -17.36
CA HIS A 22 -30.58 -1.27 -18.64
C HIS A 22 -30.22 -2.32 -19.70
N SER A 23 -30.59 -2.08 -20.96
CA SER A 23 -30.03 -2.85 -22.08
C SER A 23 -28.55 -2.55 -22.21
N HIS A 24 -27.79 -3.47 -22.81
CA HIS A 24 -26.35 -3.28 -23.02
C HIS A 24 -26.05 -2.00 -23.81
N TYR A 25 -26.85 -1.71 -24.84
CA TYR A 25 -26.72 -0.49 -25.64
C TYR A 25 -26.99 0.78 -24.82
N ALA A 26 -28.08 0.81 -24.05
CA ALA A 26 -28.42 1.96 -23.20
C ALA A 26 -27.33 2.22 -22.16
N PHE A 27 -26.79 1.16 -21.56
CA PHE A 27 -25.66 1.28 -20.63
C PHE A 27 -24.41 1.85 -21.29
N MET A 28 -24.07 1.43 -22.51
CA MET A 28 -22.89 1.95 -23.22
C MET A 28 -23.07 3.42 -23.63
N ALA A 29 -24.28 3.82 -24.04
CA ALA A 29 -24.59 5.21 -24.36
C ALA A 29 -24.47 6.10 -23.12
N ASP A 30 -25.05 5.68 -21.98
CA ASP A 30 -24.95 6.39 -20.71
C ASP A 30 -23.51 6.47 -20.21
N LEU A 31 -22.74 5.38 -20.34
CA LEU A 31 -21.33 5.35 -19.96
C LEU A 31 -20.52 6.34 -20.81
N HIS A 32 -20.77 6.37 -22.12
CA HIS A 32 -20.07 7.26 -23.04
C HIS A 32 -20.36 8.73 -22.74
N ALA A 33 -21.63 9.09 -22.52
CA ALA A 33 -22.01 10.46 -22.13
C ALA A 33 -21.31 10.89 -20.83
N LYS A 34 -21.33 10.02 -19.82
CA LYS A 34 -20.66 10.30 -18.54
C LYS A 34 -19.16 10.47 -18.68
N LEU A 35 -18.50 9.68 -19.53
CA LEU A 35 -17.05 9.77 -19.76
C LEU A 35 -16.65 11.08 -20.47
N ILE A 36 -17.54 11.65 -21.29
CA ILE A 36 -17.33 12.95 -21.93
C ILE A 36 -17.49 14.09 -20.91
N GLU A 37 -18.43 13.94 -19.99
CA GLU A 37 -18.72 14.94 -18.95
C GLU A 37 -17.71 14.94 -17.80
N VAL A 38 -16.80 13.96 -17.73
CA VAL A 38 -15.76 13.93 -16.70
C VAL A 38 -14.82 15.13 -16.86
N THR A 39 -14.76 15.93 -15.80
CA THR A 39 -13.85 17.07 -15.67
C THR A 39 -12.77 16.79 -14.63
N GLU A 40 -11.73 17.62 -14.59
CA GLU A 40 -10.66 17.51 -13.58
C GLU A 40 -11.19 17.59 -12.14
N ALA A 41 -12.32 18.28 -11.94
CA ALA A 41 -12.96 18.43 -10.62
C ALA A 41 -13.53 17.10 -10.08
N ASP A 42 -13.99 16.20 -10.95
CA ASP A 42 -14.50 14.88 -10.55
C ASP A 42 -13.41 13.98 -9.96
N PHE A 43 -12.13 14.31 -10.21
CA PHE A 43 -10.98 13.65 -9.59
C PHE A 43 -10.56 14.30 -8.27
N THR A 44 -11.08 15.49 -7.95
CA THR A 44 -10.78 16.22 -6.72
C THR A 44 -11.81 15.98 -5.60
N ASP A 45 -13.04 15.58 -5.94
CA ASP A 45 -14.15 15.34 -4.99
C ASP A 45 -14.16 13.94 -4.35
N SER A 46 -12.98 13.34 -4.17
CA SER A 46 -12.85 12.22 -3.26
C SER A 46 -12.82 12.78 -1.83
N PRO A 47 -13.73 12.39 -0.90
CA PRO A 47 -13.57 12.74 0.50
C PRO A 47 -12.21 12.20 0.90
N ALA A 48 -11.30 13.12 1.24
CA ALA A 48 -9.88 12.86 1.42
C ALA A 48 -9.60 11.50 2.10
N LEU A 49 -9.41 10.45 1.30
CA LEU A 49 -8.31 9.55 1.58
C LEU A 49 -7.10 10.35 1.12
N SER A 50 -6.47 11.05 2.07
CA SER A 50 -5.12 11.57 1.89
C SER A 50 -4.25 10.46 1.31
N GLY A 51 -4.00 10.58 0.03
CA GLY A 51 -3.39 9.55 -0.81
C GLY A 51 -3.12 10.12 -2.18
N THR A 52 -2.65 11.37 -2.22
CA THR A 52 -2.02 11.96 -3.39
C THR A 52 -0.85 11.08 -3.79
N ALA A 53 -1.10 10.26 -4.80
CA ALA A 53 -0.06 9.74 -5.67
C ALA A 53 0.35 10.86 -6.62
N GLU A 54 1.05 11.86 -6.08
CA GLU A 54 1.79 12.82 -6.89
C GLU A 54 3.26 12.68 -6.54
N ALA A 55 4.03 12.30 -7.55
CA ALA A 55 5.47 12.29 -7.51
C ALA A 55 5.94 13.73 -7.36
N THR A 56 6.40 14.13 -6.17
CA THR A 56 7.50 15.09 -5.94
C THR A 56 7.92 15.00 -4.47
N SER A 57 9.24 14.97 -4.25
CA SER A 57 9.99 15.17 -2.99
C SER A 57 9.53 14.40 -1.73
N ALA A 58 10.37 13.43 -1.35
CA ALA A 58 10.99 13.20 -0.02
C ALA A 58 10.30 13.72 1.28
N THR A 59 8.99 13.87 1.34
CA THR A 59 8.27 14.22 2.56
C THR A 59 8.01 12.93 3.33
N PRO A 60 8.53 12.83 4.57
CA PRO A 60 8.47 11.58 5.27
C PRO A 60 7.04 11.38 5.80
N ILE A 61 6.42 10.27 5.41
CA ILE A 61 5.05 9.94 5.85
C ILE A 61 5.10 9.67 7.35
N ALA A 62 4.61 10.62 8.16
CA ALA A 62 4.59 10.51 9.61
C ALA A 62 3.54 9.48 10.04
N VAL A 63 4.00 8.40 10.67
CA VAL A 63 3.17 7.33 11.24
C VAL A 63 2.83 7.67 12.70
N SER A 64 3.70 8.43 13.36
CA SER A 64 3.50 9.13 14.63
C SER A 64 4.47 10.32 14.70
N ALA A 65 4.34 11.21 15.69
CA ALA A 65 5.12 12.47 15.81
C ALA A 65 6.65 12.26 15.65
N ASP A 66 7.14 11.09 16.02
CA ASP A 66 8.55 10.73 15.97
C ASP A 66 8.92 9.78 14.83
N HIS A 67 7.96 9.01 14.30
CA HIS A 67 8.26 7.94 13.36
C HIS A 67 7.80 8.27 11.96
N ALA A 68 8.76 8.66 11.12
CA ALA A 68 8.50 9.05 9.73
C ALA A 68 9.19 8.10 8.74
N LEU A 69 8.49 7.77 7.65
CA LEU A 69 9.02 6.91 6.59
C LEU A 69 9.82 7.71 5.58
N VAL A 70 11.11 7.42 5.48
CA VAL A 70 12.03 8.03 4.52
C VAL A 70 12.26 7.08 3.35
N GLN A 71 12.32 7.60 2.13
CA GLN A 71 12.68 6.80 0.97
C GLN A 71 14.19 6.52 0.96
N THR A 72 14.57 5.27 0.73
CA THR A 72 15.97 4.87 0.57
C THR A 72 16.57 5.52 -0.68
N THR A 73 17.80 6.03 -0.57
CA THR A 73 18.61 6.56 -1.68
C THR A 73 19.49 5.51 -2.34
N ASP A 74 19.65 4.33 -1.73
CA ASP A 74 20.40 3.21 -2.32
C ASP A 74 19.85 2.85 -3.71
N MET A 75 20.71 2.95 -4.72
CA MET A 75 20.41 2.51 -6.07
C MET A 75 21.01 1.13 -6.35
N ARG A 76 20.36 0.37 -7.23
CA ARG A 76 20.83 -0.91 -7.76
C ARG A 76 20.79 -0.86 -9.27
N THR A 77 21.91 -1.15 -9.90
CA THR A 77 21.99 -1.30 -11.36
C THR A 77 21.58 -2.72 -11.76
N ASN A 78 20.65 -2.83 -12.69
CA ASN A 78 20.30 -4.09 -13.34
C ASN A 78 20.27 -3.87 -14.85
N ASN A 79 21.13 -4.58 -15.58
CA ASN A 79 21.25 -4.48 -17.05
C ASN A 79 21.40 -3.03 -17.55
N GLY A 80 22.25 -2.23 -16.88
CA GLY A 80 22.48 -0.82 -17.22
C GLY A 80 21.42 0.17 -16.70
N VAL A 81 20.27 -0.30 -16.22
CA VAL A 81 19.22 0.56 -15.65
C VAL A 81 19.41 0.70 -14.14
N GLN A 82 19.56 1.93 -13.64
CA GLN A 82 19.60 2.22 -12.22
C GLN A 82 18.18 2.30 -11.65
N ARG A 83 17.90 1.53 -10.60
CA ARG A 83 16.61 1.54 -9.89
C ARG A 83 16.83 1.61 -8.39
N LEU A 84 15.91 2.25 -7.67
CA LEU A 84 15.95 2.25 -6.21
C LEU A 84 15.92 0.82 -5.66
N ARG A 85 16.77 0.56 -4.66
CA ARG A 85 16.89 -0.73 -4.03
C ARG A 85 15.62 -1.01 -3.22
N GLN A 86 14.85 -1.97 -3.68
CA GLN A 86 13.73 -2.48 -2.92
C GLN A 86 14.20 -3.49 -1.85
N ARG A 87 13.74 -3.28 -0.62
CA ARG A 87 14.02 -4.17 0.53
C ARG A 87 12.72 -4.82 1.00
N GLN A 88 12.83 -5.96 1.68
CA GLN A 88 11.64 -6.67 2.18
C GLN A 88 11.03 -5.91 3.34
N CYS A 89 9.72 -5.67 3.28
CA CYS A 89 9.02 -5.04 4.40
C CYS A 89 8.81 -6.05 5.53
N LYS A 90 9.16 -5.66 6.76
CA LYS A 90 9.11 -6.53 7.95
C LYS A 90 7.71 -7.05 8.26
N VAL A 91 6.70 -6.20 8.13
CA VAL A 91 5.30 -6.58 8.31
C VAL A 91 4.83 -7.46 7.16
N CYS A 92 5.17 -7.12 5.91
CA CYS A 92 4.82 -7.94 4.74
C CYS A 92 5.40 -9.35 4.81
N THR A 93 6.57 -9.53 5.42
CA THR A 93 7.17 -10.86 5.56
C THR A 93 6.41 -11.74 6.54
N PHE A 94 5.70 -11.16 7.49
CA PHE A 94 4.86 -11.87 8.44
C PHE A 94 3.47 -12.17 7.85
N TYR A 95 2.79 -11.17 7.31
CA TYR A 95 1.46 -11.33 6.69
C TYR A 95 1.52 -11.88 5.25
N LYS A 96 2.61 -12.56 4.86
CA LYS A 96 2.67 -13.17 3.54
C LYS A 96 1.73 -14.39 3.51
N PRO A 97 0.96 -14.59 2.42
CA PRO A 97 0.20 -15.82 2.26
C PRO A 97 1.17 -17.01 2.13
N PRO A 98 0.79 -18.22 2.58
CA PRO A 98 1.67 -19.39 2.63
C PRO A 98 2.20 -19.80 1.25
N GLU A 99 1.46 -19.47 0.19
CA GLU A 99 1.84 -19.73 -1.20
C GLU A 99 3.01 -18.86 -1.70
N ARG A 100 3.26 -17.70 -1.07
CA ARG A 100 4.30 -16.76 -1.52
C ARG A 100 5.61 -16.98 -0.75
N LYS A 101 6.66 -17.33 -1.49
CA LYS A 101 8.02 -17.50 -0.96
C LYS A 101 8.57 -16.23 -0.27
N ARG A 102 8.22 -15.03 -0.75
CA ARG A 102 8.69 -13.73 -0.24
C ARG A 102 7.54 -12.80 0.11
N GLY A 103 7.72 -12.02 1.17
CA GLY A 103 6.82 -10.90 1.48
C GLY A 103 7.01 -9.74 0.50
N GLY A 104 6.04 -8.82 0.52
CA GLY A 104 6.11 -7.57 -0.25
C GLY A 104 7.35 -6.74 0.06
N THR A 105 7.86 -6.04 -0.96
CA THR A 105 9.02 -5.16 -0.88
C THR A 105 8.60 -3.69 -0.82
N SER A 106 9.47 -2.83 -0.29
CA SER A 106 9.29 -1.38 -0.22
C SER A 106 10.65 -0.68 -0.37
N THR A 107 10.63 0.56 -0.83
CA THR A 107 11.77 1.49 -0.85
C THR A 107 11.79 2.42 0.36
N TYR A 108 10.79 2.34 1.23
CA TYR A 108 10.65 3.21 2.40
C TYR A 108 11.11 2.50 3.67
N TYR A 109 11.74 3.25 4.58
CA TYR A 109 12.19 2.77 5.88
C TYR A 109 11.96 3.82 6.96
N CYS A 110 11.82 3.40 8.22
CA CYS A 110 11.76 4.35 9.34
C CYS A 110 13.19 4.63 9.85
N ALA A 111 13.60 5.89 9.85
CA ALA A 111 14.93 6.29 10.32
C ALA A 111 15.09 5.98 11.83
N LYS A 112 14.17 6.48 12.67
CA LYS A 112 14.21 6.27 14.12
C LYS A 112 14.23 4.79 14.52
N CYS A 113 13.39 3.94 13.91
CA CYS A 113 13.42 2.52 14.26
C CYS A 113 14.67 1.79 13.73
N SER A 114 15.39 2.38 12.76
CA SER A 114 16.64 1.83 12.23
C SER A 114 17.88 2.24 13.05
N GLU A 115 17.77 3.27 13.88
CA GLU A 115 18.84 3.68 14.81
C GLU A 115 19.14 2.52 15.77
N GLY A 116 20.43 2.20 15.93
CA GLY A 116 20.88 1.08 16.78
C GLY A 116 20.74 -0.33 16.17
N LYS A 117 20.26 -0.48 14.93
CA LYS A 117 20.16 -1.80 14.26
C LYS A 117 21.13 -1.91 13.08
N LYS A 118 21.66 -3.12 12.81
CA LYS A 118 22.59 -3.40 11.68
C LYS A 118 21.91 -3.30 10.29
N GLY A 119 20.68 -2.81 10.21
CA GLY A 119 19.98 -2.65 8.94
C GLY A 119 18.68 -1.87 9.05
N PHE A 120 18.28 -1.29 7.91
CA PHE A 120 17.07 -0.49 7.81
C PHE A 120 15.80 -1.29 8.09
N ILE A 121 14.93 -0.73 8.92
CA ILE A 121 13.57 -1.19 9.12
C ILE A 121 12.72 -0.70 7.96
N THR A 122 12.71 -1.50 6.91
CA THR A 122 11.90 -1.24 5.71
C THR A 122 10.42 -1.53 6.01
N LEU A 123 9.57 -0.54 5.75
CA LEU A 123 8.13 -0.60 5.96
C LEU A 123 7.38 -0.12 4.72
N CYS A 124 6.18 -0.65 4.53
CA CYS A 124 5.30 -0.29 3.42
C CYS A 124 4.19 0.64 3.93
N ASN A 125 3.67 1.55 3.11
CA ASN A 125 2.46 2.31 3.50
C ASN A 125 1.17 1.72 2.92
N ARG A 126 1.16 0.41 2.61
CA ARG A 126 -0.03 -0.26 2.09
C ARG A 126 -0.85 -0.85 3.22
N VAL A 127 -2.17 -0.63 3.14
CA VAL A 127 -3.18 -1.25 4.01
C VAL A 127 -3.10 -2.77 3.88
N ARG A 128 -3.19 -3.49 5.01
CA ARG A 128 -3.02 -4.95 5.05
C ARG A 128 -4.23 -5.73 5.55
N GLY A 129 -5.30 -5.07 6.00
CA GLY A 129 -6.45 -5.77 6.56
C GLY A 129 -6.10 -6.44 7.89
N HIS A 130 -5.61 -5.69 8.88
CA HIS A 130 -5.24 -6.28 10.17
C HIS A 130 -6.49 -6.79 10.90
N LYS A 131 -6.39 -7.93 11.61
CA LYS A 131 -7.54 -8.56 12.29
C LYS A 131 -8.26 -7.63 13.30
N GLN A 132 -7.52 -6.70 13.91
CA GLN A 132 -8.07 -5.71 14.84
C GLN A 132 -8.55 -4.43 14.15
N ASN A 133 -8.04 -4.12 12.95
CA ASN A 133 -8.45 -2.96 12.18
C ASN A 133 -8.05 -3.12 10.71
N GLU A 134 -9.04 -3.19 9.82
CA GLU A 134 -8.80 -3.46 8.41
C GLU A 134 -8.01 -2.35 7.72
N GLY A 135 -8.07 -1.11 8.25
CA GLY A 135 -7.44 0.07 7.67
C GLY A 135 -5.95 0.24 7.98
N PHE A 136 -5.34 -0.57 8.84
CA PHE A 136 -3.95 -0.33 9.22
C PHE A 136 -2.94 -0.61 8.10
N THR A 137 -2.04 0.35 7.90
CA THR A 137 -0.90 0.22 6.98
C THR A 137 0.22 -0.60 7.61
N CYS A 138 1.14 -1.17 6.81
CA CYS A 138 2.29 -1.89 7.38
C CYS A 138 3.07 -1.03 8.39
N ALA A 139 3.17 0.27 8.11
CA ALA A 139 3.86 1.20 9.00
C ALA A 139 3.12 1.33 10.33
N GLN A 140 1.80 1.54 10.31
CA GLN A 140 1.00 1.63 11.53
C GLN A 140 1.02 0.32 12.34
N ILE A 141 0.95 -0.85 11.68
CA ILE A 141 1.06 -2.15 12.36
C ILE A 141 2.40 -2.25 13.10
N TRP A 142 3.51 -1.84 12.46
CA TRP A 142 4.82 -1.88 13.09
C TRP A 142 4.92 -0.97 14.33
N HIS A 143 4.44 0.28 14.23
CA HIS A 143 4.63 1.27 15.29
C HIS A 143 3.59 1.15 16.40
N LEU A 144 2.31 0.94 16.06
CA LEU A 144 1.20 0.91 17.02
C LEU A 144 0.97 -0.49 17.58
N VAL A 145 0.87 -1.50 16.71
CA VAL A 145 0.50 -2.87 17.14
C VAL A 145 1.72 -3.61 17.68
N TRP A 146 2.87 -3.47 17.03
CA TRP A 146 4.11 -4.16 17.44
C TRP A 146 5.03 -3.29 18.29
N GLN A 147 4.59 -2.09 18.68
CA GLN A 147 5.35 -1.11 19.48
C GLN A 147 6.80 -0.99 19.01
N ASN A 148 6.99 -0.47 17.80
CA ASN A 148 8.31 -0.29 17.17
C ASN A 148 9.13 -1.58 16.95
N GLY A 149 8.48 -2.74 17.05
CA GLY A 149 9.07 -4.05 16.83
C GLY A 149 9.40 -4.83 18.10
N GLU A 150 9.06 -4.33 19.28
CA GLU A 150 9.23 -5.04 20.55
C GLU A 150 8.30 -6.26 20.64
N PHE A 151 7.05 -6.10 20.20
CA PHE A 151 6.06 -7.18 20.15
C PHE A 151 5.93 -7.79 18.77
N ALA A 152 6.95 -7.61 17.91
CA ALA A 152 6.94 -8.22 16.60
C ALA A 152 6.99 -9.77 16.74
N PRO A 153 6.08 -10.50 16.07
CA PRO A 153 6.03 -11.94 16.17
C PRO A 153 7.30 -12.58 15.60
N THR A 154 8.01 -13.33 16.44
CA THR A 154 9.30 -13.98 16.13
C THR A 154 9.17 -15.17 15.17
N THR A 155 7.93 -15.60 14.89
CA THR A 155 7.61 -16.78 14.07
C THR A 155 7.83 -16.57 12.57
N GLY A 156 8.02 -15.32 12.12
CA GLY A 156 8.52 -15.04 10.77
C GLY A 156 10.04 -14.92 10.79
N HIS A 157 10.73 -15.30 9.71
CA HIS A 157 12.14 -14.97 9.47
C HIS A 157 12.35 -13.45 9.29
N ILE A 158 11.91 -12.65 10.26
CA ILE A 158 12.27 -11.26 10.45
C ILE A 158 13.75 -11.30 10.80
N ARG A 159 14.60 -11.12 9.78
CA ARG A 159 16.06 -11.05 9.98
C ARG A 159 16.37 -9.81 10.82
N ASP A 160 16.37 -9.96 12.14
CA ASP A 160 16.82 -8.94 13.06
C ASP A 160 18.34 -9.01 13.06
N ARG A 161 18.98 -8.10 12.31
CA ARG A 161 20.42 -7.95 12.42
C ARG A 161 20.63 -7.04 13.62
N ARG A 162 20.59 -7.58 14.83
CA ARG A 162 21.06 -6.84 16.00
C ARG A 162 22.59 -6.74 15.93
N VAL A 163 23.12 -5.58 16.30
CA VAL A 163 24.55 -5.48 16.63
C VAL A 163 24.68 -6.20 17.98
N VAL A 164 25.51 -7.23 18.05
CA VAL A 164 25.98 -7.74 19.34
C VAL A 164 27.08 -6.75 19.73
N GLU A 165 26.83 -5.94 20.74
CA GLU A 165 27.90 -5.17 21.40
C GLU A 165 28.83 -6.19 22.08
N SER A 166 30.12 -6.03 21.82
CA SER A 166 31.23 -6.83 22.35
C SER A 166 32.04 -5.98 23.33
#